data_AF-A0AA91IAP4-F1
#
_entry.id   AF-A0AA91IAP4-F1
#
_cell.length_a   1.000
_cell.length_b   1.000
_cell.length_c   1.000
_cell.angle_alpha   90.00
_cell.angle_beta   90.00
_cell.angle_gamma   90.00
#
_symmetry.space_group_name_H-M   'P 1'
#
loop_
_entity.id
_entity.type
_entity.pdbx_description
1 polymer ?
#
loop_
_entity_poly.entity_id
_entity_poly.type
_entity_poly.pdbx_seq_one_letter_code
_entity_poly.pdbx_strand_id
1 'polypeptide(L)'
;MQLRALFDLCKKAFNSWSNDYAPSMGAALAYYTVFSIAPLLLIVIAVAGLVFGQEAARGEIFAQLSGLMGEQGAAAVQGMLKAVNKPTEGVVATVIGIGLLVVGATTVFGELQDALDRIWRAPARVKNSGLFNMLRVRLLSFSMIMGIGFLLMVSLVASAALAALGKWWSPMFGAWETTAQVVNFVFSFAMVTVIFAMIYKIMPRAKVQWRDVWVGAAVTALLFTVGKHLIGLYIGKSSVASGYGAAGSLVVVLVWVYYSAQIFLLGAEFTWVYARTYGSMKDKKGATELNPSPTRDVPLAQNDN
;
A
#
# COMPACT_ATOMS: atom_id res chain seq x y z
N MET A 1 -11.15 -25.29 2.11
CA MET A 1 -11.06 -24.83 3.52
C MET A 1 -12.48 -24.78 4.07
N GLN A 2 -12.76 -25.39 5.23
CA GLN A 2 -14.12 -25.34 5.81
C GLN A 2 -14.48 -23.89 6.16
N LEU A 3 -15.72 -23.45 5.90
CA LEU A 3 -16.17 -22.06 6.12
C LEU A 3 -15.84 -21.53 7.53
N ARG A 4 -15.96 -22.41 8.53
CA ARG A 4 -15.64 -22.12 9.94
C ARG A 4 -14.16 -21.77 10.14
N ALA A 5 -13.25 -22.47 9.46
CA ALA A 5 -11.82 -22.21 9.56
C ALA A 5 -11.42 -20.86 8.94
N LEU A 6 -12.10 -20.44 7.86
CA LEU A 6 -11.91 -19.12 7.27
C LEU A 6 -12.45 -18.02 8.20
N PHE A 7 -13.64 -18.22 8.77
CA PHE A 7 -14.22 -17.29 9.74
C PHE A 7 -13.32 -17.11 10.97
N ASP A 8 -12.77 -18.20 11.52
CA ASP A 8 -11.83 -18.14 12.64
C ASP A 8 -10.54 -17.41 12.29
N LEU A 9 -10.02 -17.57 11.06
CA LEU A 9 -8.88 -16.80 10.57
C LEU A 9 -9.19 -15.31 10.53
N CYS A 10 -10.32 -14.93 9.93
CA CYS A 10 -10.74 -13.53 9.83
C CYS A 10 -10.92 -12.91 11.23
N LYS A 11 -11.56 -13.65 12.15
CA LYS A 11 -11.73 -13.21 13.54
C LYS A 11 -10.39 -13.00 14.24
N LYS A 12 -9.45 -13.93 14.09
CA LYS A 12 -8.10 -13.81 14.65
C LYS A 12 -7.34 -12.63 14.04
N ALA A 13 -7.42 -12.44 12.72
CA ALA A 13 -6.79 -11.33 12.02
C ALA A 13 -7.34 -9.97 12.50
N PHE A 14 -8.65 -9.86 12.67
CA PHE A 14 -9.28 -8.64 13.19
C PHE A 14 -8.87 -8.35 14.65
N ASN A 15 -8.83 -9.38 15.50
CA ASN A 15 -8.36 -9.23 16.88
C ASN A 15 -6.89 -8.81 16.94
N SER A 16 -6.02 -9.41 16.11
CA SER A 16 -4.63 -8.98 16.02
C SER A 16 -4.50 -7.55 15.52
N TRP A 17 -5.22 -7.18 14.45
CA TRP A 17 -5.25 -5.81 13.91
C TRP A 17 -5.62 -4.78 14.97
N SER A 18 -6.62 -5.08 15.82
CA SER A 18 -6.99 -4.20 16.94
C SER A 18 -5.90 -4.17 18.03
N ASN A 19 -5.37 -5.33 18.43
CA ASN A 19 -4.37 -5.44 19.51
C ASN A 19 -3.04 -4.80 19.14
N ASP A 20 -2.67 -4.84 17.85
CA ASP A 20 -1.46 -4.23 17.34
C ASP A 20 -1.65 -2.73 17.10
N TYR A 21 -2.82 -2.13 17.38
CA TYR A 21 -3.09 -0.70 17.14
C TYR A 21 -3.00 -0.31 15.65
N ALA A 22 -3.40 -1.21 14.76
CA ALA A 22 -3.42 -0.94 13.33
C ALA A 22 -4.30 0.26 12.92
N PRO A 23 -5.43 0.60 13.59
CA PRO A 23 -6.13 1.86 13.35
C PRO A 23 -5.22 3.08 13.41
N SER A 24 -4.40 3.17 14.47
CA SER A 24 -3.47 4.26 14.68
C SER A 24 -2.33 4.25 13.66
N MET A 25 -1.81 3.07 13.29
CA MET A 25 -0.83 2.95 12.21
C MET A 25 -1.40 3.43 10.88
N GLY A 26 -2.64 3.07 10.55
CA GLY A 26 -3.29 3.54 9.33
C GLY A 26 -3.54 5.06 9.32
N ALA A 27 -3.79 5.67 10.49
CA ALA A 27 -3.87 7.13 10.62
C ALA A 27 -2.50 7.79 10.35
N ALA A 28 -1.42 7.23 10.91
CA ALA A 28 -0.05 7.69 10.64
C ALA A 28 0.30 7.54 9.14
N LEU A 29 -0.02 6.39 8.54
CA LEU A 29 0.15 6.16 7.10
C LEU A 29 -0.62 7.18 6.26
N ALA A 30 -1.86 7.49 6.60
CA ALA A 30 -2.64 8.50 5.88
C ALA A 30 -2.01 9.89 5.97
N TYR A 31 -1.60 10.29 7.18
CA TYR A 31 -0.90 11.55 7.41
C TYR A 31 0.38 11.65 6.58
N TYR A 32 1.29 10.68 6.71
CA TYR A 32 2.55 10.71 5.96
C TYR A 32 2.33 10.60 4.46
N THR A 33 1.36 9.80 3.98
CA THR A 33 1.06 9.67 2.56
C THR A 33 0.65 11.01 1.95
N VAL A 34 -0.18 11.80 2.62
CA VAL A 34 -0.62 13.11 2.10
C VAL A 34 0.56 14.05 1.86
N PHE A 35 1.55 14.07 2.76
CA PHE A 35 2.76 14.87 2.56
C PHE A 35 3.75 14.26 1.55
N SER A 36 3.62 12.97 1.25
CA SER A 36 4.53 12.21 0.40
C SER A 36 4.00 11.99 -1.02
N ILE A 37 2.70 12.15 -1.25
CA ILE A 37 2.04 11.76 -2.50
C ILE A 37 2.58 12.54 -3.69
N ALA A 38 2.74 13.86 -3.57
CA ALA A 38 3.30 14.67 -4.63
C ALA A 38 4.77 14.32 -4.92
N PRO A 39 5.68 14.24 -3.92
CA PRO A 39 7.04 13.76 -4.14
C PRO A 39 7.13 12.41 -4.84
N LEU A 40 6.35 11.43 -4.38
CA LEU A 40 6.38 10.07 -4.93
C LEU A 40 5.87 10.04 -6.37
N LEU A 41 4.75 10.71 -6.64
CA LEU A 41 4.19 10.77 -7.98
C LEU A 41 5.10 11.51 -8.96
N LEU A 42 5.81 12.56 -8.54
CA LEU A 42 6.81 13.20 -9.39
C LEU A 42 7.93 12.24 -9.79
N ILE A 43 8.44 11.43 -8.87
CA ILE A 43 9.46 10.42 -9.18
C ILE A 43 8.90 9.37 -10.15
N VAL A 44 7.69 8.86 -9.89
CA VAL A 44 7.04 7.87 -10.76
C VAL A 44 6.82 8.44 -12.17
N ILE A 45 6.29 9.66 -12.28
CA ILE A 45 6.07 10.36 -13.56
C ILE A 45 7.39 10.61 -14.28
N ALA A 46 8.45 11.02 -13.57
CA ALA A 46 9.76 11.24 -14.16
C ALA A 46 10.32 9.94 -14.75
N VAL A 47 10.33 8.85 -13.98
CA VAL A 47 10.86 7.56 -14.43
C VAL A 47 10.04 6.98 -15.58
N ALA A 48 8.71 6.96 -15.49
CA ALA A 48 7.85 6.48 -16.57
C ALA A 48 7.92 7.38 -17.82
N GLY A 49 8.06 8.70 -17.60
CA GLY A 49 8.17 9.71 -18.64
C GLY A 49 9.47 9.62 -19.45
N LEU A 50 10.54 9.04 -18.90
CA LEU A 50 11.78 8.76 -19.66
C LEU A 50 11.56 7.72 -20.78
N VAL A 51 10.55 6.85 -20.65
CA VAL A 51 10.29 5.77 -21.59
C VAL A 51 9.13 6.10 -22.54
N PHE A 52 8.02 6.65 -22.01
CA PHE A 52 6.78 6.86 -22.78
C PHE A 52 6.41 8.33 -22.99
N GLY A 53 7.18 9.27 -22.43
CA GLY A 53 6.83 10.69 -22.39
C GLY A 53 6.00 11.07 -21.15
N GLN A 54 6.19 12.30 -20.66
CA GLN A 54 5.56 12.75 -19.41
C GLN A 54 4.03 12.81 -19.47
N GLU A 55 3.45 13.14 -20.63
CA GLU A 55 1.99 13.20 -20.79
C GLU A 55 1.34 11.82 -20.74
N ALA A 56 1.91 10.83 -21.43
CA ALA A 56 1.43 9.45 -21.37
C ALA A 56 1.54 8.89 -19.94
N ALA A 57 2.66 9.12 -19.26
CA ALA A 57 2.85 8.71 -17.87
C ALA A 57 1.82 9.36 -16.93
N ARG A 58 1.58 10.67 -17.06
CA ARG A 58 0.56 11.39 -16.25
C ARG A 58 -0.85 10.88 -16.54
N GLY A 59 -1.18 10.64 -17.80
CA GLY A 59 -2.48 10.11 -18.22
C GLY A 59 -2.76 8.72 -17.65
N GLU A 60 -1.79 7.79 -17.78
CA GLU A 60 -1.92 6.44 -17.23
C GLU A 60 -2.03 6.45 -15.70
N ILE A 61 -1.20 7.24 -15.01
CA ILE A 61 -1.30 7.36 -13.55
C ILE A 61 -2.66 7.89 -13.13
N PHE A 62 -3.20 8.90 -13.83
CA PHE A 62 -4.54 9.40 -13.54
C PHE A 62 -5.62 8.34 -13.78
N ALA A 63 -5.55 7.58 -14.87
CA ALA A 63 -6.48 6.49 -15.15
C ALA A 63 -6.45 5.41 -14.05
N GLN A 64 -5.26 5.05 -13.57
CA GLN A 64 -5.09 4.10 -12.47
C GLN A 64 -5.62 4.67 -11.15
N LEU A 65 -5.32 5.92 -10.83
CA LEU A 65 -5.87 6.58 -9.65
C LEU A 65 -7.39 6.67 -9.71
N SER A 66 -7.99 6.94 -10.87
CA SER A 66 -9.45 6.93 -11.02
C SER A 66 -10.03 5.53 -10.83
N GLY A 67 -9.40 4.50 -11.41
CA GLY A 67 -9.82 3.10 -11.23
C GLY A 67 -9.72 2.58 -9.79
N LEU A 68 -8.80 3.15 -8.98
CA LEU A 68 -8.54 2.77 -7.59
C LEU A 68 -9.30 3.64 -6.58
N MET A 69 -9.38 4.95 -6.81
CA MET A 69 -9.89 5.96 -5.87
C MET A 69 -11.24 6.57 -6.28
N GLY A 70 -11.68 6.33 -7.52
CA GLY A 70 -12.75 7.06 -8.17
C GLY A 70 -12.29 8.43 -8.70
N GLU A 71 -13.09 9.00 -9.60
CA GLU A 71 -12.80 10.28 -10.27
C GLU A 71 -12.52 11.42 -9.28
N GLN A 72 -13.28 11.54 -8.20
CA GLN A 72 -13.12 12.62 -7.21
C GLN A 72 -11.80 12.50 -6.42
N GLY A 73 -11.44 11.27 -6.02
CA GLY A 73 -10.16 11.01 -5.36
C GLY A 73 -8.98 11.26 -6.28
N ALA A 74 -9.06 10.81 -7.54
CA ALA A 74 -8.04 11.05 -8.55
C ALA A 74 -7.87 12.53 -8.86
N ALA A 75 -8.97 13.28 -9.00
CA ALA A 75 -8.94 14.74 -9.21
C ALA A 75 -8.29 15.48 -8.04
N ALA A 76 -8.55 15.06 -6.79
CA ALA A 76 -7.91 15.63 -5.61
C ALA A 76 -6.39 15.42 -5.63
N VAL A 77 -5.92 14.20 -5.96
CA VAL A 77 -4.49 13.90 -6.11
C VAL A 77 -3.86 14.69 -7.26
N GLN A 78 -4.55 14.79 -8.39
CA GLN A 78 -4.10 15.55 -9.55
C GLN A 78 -3.99 17.06 -9.23
N GLY A 79 -4.91 17.60 -8.43
CA GLY A 79 -4.86 18.98 -7.95
C GLY A 79 -3.59 19.26 -7.12
N MET A 80 -3.26 18.35 -6.19
CA MET A 80 -2.02 18.46 -5.40
C MET A 80 -0.77 18.39 -6.30
N LEU A 81 -0.76 17.51 -7.30
CA LEU A 81 0.34 17.41 -8.27
C LEU A 81 0.51 18.67 -9.13
N LYS A 82 -0.59 19.29 -9.58
CA LYS A 82 -0.53 20.54 -10.34
C LYS A 82 0.02 21.69 -9.50
N ALA A 83 -0.28 21.72 -8.21
CA ALA A 83 0.24 22.74 -7.29
C ALA A 83 1.78 22.67 -7.14
N VAL A 84 2.36 21.46 -7.16
CA VAL A 84 3.80 21.24 -7.00
C VAL A 84 4.58 21.39 -8.31
N ASN A 85 3.95 21.24 -9.47
CA ASN A 85 4.59 21.40 -10.79
C ASN A 85 4.79 22.86 -11.25
N LYS A 86 4.52 23.85 -10.40
CA LYS A 86 4.85 25.24 -10.74
C LYS A 86 6.37 25.46 -10.55
N PRO A 87 7.11 25.95 -11.58
CA PRO A 87 8.53 26.21 -11.43
C PRO A 87 8.76 27.19 -10.26
N THR A 88 9.50 26.76 -9.25
CA THR A 88 9.93 27.64 -8.17
C THR A 88 11.09 28.48 -8.67
N GLU A 89 10.94 29.81 -8.66
CA GLU A 89 12.04 30.72 -8.99
C GLU A 89 13.05 30.76 -7.82
N GLY A 90 14.31 30.44 -8.10
CA GLY A 90 15.42 30.60 -7.15
C GLY A 90 16.04 29.29 -6.63
N VAL A 91 17.37 29.26 -6.56
CA VAL A 91 18.18 28.10 -6.11
C VAL A 91 17.79 27.62 -4.71
N VAL A 92 17.50 28.55 -3.79
CA VAL A 92 17.11 28.23 -2.41
C VAL A 92 15.78 27.47 -2.37
N ALA A 93 14.80 27.89 -3.17
CA ALA A 93 13.50 27.22 -3.26
C ALA A 93 13.63 25.81 -3.86
N THR A 94 14.50 25.64 -4.86
CA THR A 94 14.83 24.32 -5.44
C THR A 94 15.49 23.40 -4.43
N VAL A 95 16.47 23.89 -3.66
CA VAL A 95 17.16 23.08 -2.62
C VAL A 95 16.19 22.66 -1.51
N ILE A 96 15.36 23.59 -1.02
CA ILE A 96 14.32 23.28 -0.02
C ILE A 96 13.30 22.29 -0.59
N GLY A 97 12.88 22.48 -1.84
CA GLY A 97 11.97 21.57 -2.54
C GLY A 97 12.54 20.16 -2.64
N ILE A 98 13.78 20.00 -3.08
CA ILE A 98 14.47 18.70 -3.12
C ILE A 98 14.56 18.09 -1.72
N GLY A 99 14.90 18.88 -0.69
CA GLY A 99 14.93 18.42 0.70
C GLY A 99 13.58 17.87 1.16
N LEU A 100 12.50 18.62 0.94
CA LEU A 100 11.13 18.22 1.27
C LEU A 100 10.68 16.99 0.47
N LEU A 101 11.05 16.90 -0.82
CA LEU A 101 10.77 15.74 -1.66
C LEU A 101 11.44 14.47 -1.08
N VAL A 102 12.71 14.58 -0.69
CA VAL A 102 13.48 13.46 -0.13
C VAL A 102 12.95 13.03 1.23
N VAL A 103 12.64 14.00 2.11
CA VAL A 103 12.08 13.70 3.44
C VAL A 103 10.70 13.08 3.29
N GLY A 104 9.79 13.71 2.53
CA GLY A 104 8.45 13.19 2.28
C GLY A 104 8.48 11.78 1.70
N ALA A 105 9.24 11.56 0.62
CA ALA A 105 9.36 10.23 0.04
C ALA A 105 9.88 9.18 1.05
N THR A 106 10.71 9.55 2.03
CA THR A 106 11.27 8.58 3.00
C THR A 106 10.32 8.28 4.17
N THR A 107 9.51 9.26 4.60
CA THR A 107 8.69 9.11 5.83
C THR A 107 7.59 8.08 5.67
N VAL A 108 6.83 8.11 4.57
CA VAL A 108 5.71 7.17 4.37
C VAL A 108 6.18 5.71 4.26
N PHE A 109 7.30 5.45 3.57
CA PHE A 109 7.85 4.09 3.50
C PHE A 109 8.45 3.64 4.82
N GLY A 110 9.04 4.56 5.59
CA GLY A 110 9.50 4.28 6.95
C GLY A 110 8.36 3.84 7.84
N GLU A 111 7.25 4.58 7.85
CA GLU A 111 6.04 4.24 8.62
C GLU A 111 5.45 2.91 8.16
N LEU A 112 5.39 2.69 6.85
CA LEU A 112 4.85 1.46 6.27
C LEU A 112 5.70 0.23 6.61
N GLN A 113 7.02 0.38 6.61
CA GLN A 113 7.92 -0.65 7.10
C GLN A 113 7.73 -0.90 8.59
N ASP A 114 7.61 0.15 9.41
CA ASP A 114 7.42 0.03 10.86
C ASP A 114 6.10 -0.64 11.22
N ALA A 115 5.03 -0.32 10.50
CA ALA A 115 3.73 -0.97 10.65
C ALA A 115 3.81 -2.47 10.30
N LEU A 116 4.45 -2.83 9.18
CA LEU A 116 4.63 -4.22 8.80
C LEU A 116 5.57 -4.97 9.76
N ASP A 117 6.66 -4.35 10.20
CA ASP A 117 7.59 -4.94 11.16
C ASP A 117 6.89 -5.25 12.48
N ARG A 118 5.97 -4.38 12.92
CA ARG A 118 5.12 -4.61 14.09
C ARG A 118 4.22 -5.82 13.90
N ILE A 119 3.44 -5.87 12.82
CA ILE A 119 2.54 -7.00 12.48
C ILE A 119 3.31 -8.32 12.43
N TRP A 120 4.46 -8.32 11.74
CA TRP A 120 5.29 -9.52 11.57
C TRP A 120 6.13 -9.88 12.81
N ARG A 121 6.07 -9.07 13.88
CA ARG A 121 6.91 -9.18 15.08
C ARG A 121 8.39 -9.34 14.71
N ALA A 122 8.84 -8.50 13.78
CA ALA A 122 10.21 -8.49 13.31
C ALA A 122 11.18 -8.23 14.48
N PRO A 123 12.40 -8.81 14.44
CA PRO A 123 13.37 -8.60 15.50
C PRO A 123 13.63 -7.10 15.72
N ALA A 124 13.73 -6.70 16.99
CA ALA A 124 13.90 -5.31 17.39
C ALA A 124 15.07 -4.66 16.62
N ARG A 125 14.88 -3.41 16.18
CA ARG A 125 15.93 -2.63 15.53
C ARG A 125 17.16 -2.62 16.44
N VAL A 126 18.25 -3.21 15.98
CA VAL A 126 19.57 -2.93 16.55
C VAL A 126 19.76 -1.42 16.40
N LYS A 127 20.02 -0.73 17.51
CA LYS A 127 20.04 0.75 17.66
C LYS A 127 21.07 1.49 16.78
N ASN A 128 21.73 0.78 15.86
CA ASN A 128 22.61 1.36 14.85
C ASN A 128 21.77 2.08 13.79
N SER A 129 21.28 3.27 14.14
CA SER A 129 20.56 4.23 13.29
C SER A 129 21.50 4.87 12.25
N GLY A 130 22.30 4.07 11.56
CA GLY A 130 23.29 4.53 10.62
C GLY A 130 22.71 4.95 9.27
N LEU A 131 23.48 5.75 8.55
CA LEU A 131 23.28 6.10 7.13
C LEU A 131 22.95 4.88 6.27
N PHE A 132 23.47 3.69 6.63
CA PHE A 132 23.17 2.40 5.98
C PHE A 132 21.71 1.98 6.09
N ASN A 133 21.03 2.18 7.22
CA ASN A 133 19.60 1.87 7.34
C ASN A 133 18.77 2.84 6.49
N MET A 134 19.15 4.13 6.46
CA MET A 134 18.52 5.11 5.58
C MET A 134 18.71 4.74 4.10
N LEU A 135 19.93 4.36 3.70
CA LEU A 135 20.23 3.92 2.34
C LEU A 135 19.46 2.65 1.98
N ARG A 136 19.34 1.68 2.90
CA ARG A 136 18.57 0.45 2.69
C ARG A 136 17.08 0.73 2.50
N VAL A 137 16.49 1.57 3.36
CA VAL A 137 15.08 1.97 3.20
C VAL A 137 14.88 2.65 1.85
N ARG A 138 15.78 3.55 1.45
CA ARG A 138 15.73 4.22 0.15
C ARG A 138 15.85 3.25 -1.03
N LEU A 139 16.76 2.29 -0.96
CA LEU A 139 16.90 1.26 -2.00
C LEU A 139 15.65 0.38 -2.10
N LEU A 140 15.00 0.07 -0.98
CA LEU A 140 13.72 -0.66 -0.96
C LEU A 140 12.59 0.19 -1.56
N SER A 141 12.46 1.44 -1.14
CA SER A 141 11.50 2.40 -1.71
C SER A 141 11.70 2.57 -3.20
N PHE A 142 12.95 2.72 -3.66
CA PHE A 142 13.29 2.84 -5.07
C PHE A 142 12.95 1.56 -5.85
N SER A 143 13.25 0.38 -5.28
CA SER A 143 12.88 -0.91 -5.88
C SER A 143 11.36 -1.05 -6.00
N MET A 144 10.61 -0.59 -5.01
CA MET A 144 9.14 -0.63 -5.02
C MET A 144 8.56 0.37 -6.03
N ILE A 145 9.11 1.58 -6.10
CA ILE A 145 8.73 2.58 -7.11
C ILE A 145 9.00 2.05 -8.51
N MET A 146 10.17 1.45 -8.75
CA MET A 146 10.47 0.78 -10.02
C MET A 146 9.54 -0.39 -10.29
N GLY A 147 9.22 -1.20 -9.28
CA GLY A 147 8.28 -2.31 -9.41
C GLY A 147 6.88 -1.83 -9.82
N ILE A 148 6.34 -0.83 -9.11
CA ILE A 148 5.04 -0.22 -9.43
C ILE A 148 5.10 0.42 -10.82
N GLY A 149 6.15 1.19 -11.13
CA GLY A 149 6.37 1.78 -12.46
C GLY A 149 6.37 0.73 -13.56
N PHE A 150 7.09 -0.38 -13.37
CA PHE A 150 7.10 -1.51 -14.28
C PHE A 150 5.71 -2.14 -14.45
N LEU A 151 4.97 -2.32 -13.36
CA LEU A 151 3.61 -2.83 -13.43
C LEU A 151 2.66 -1.87 -14.17
N LEU A 152 2.84 -0.56 -14.03
CA LEU A 152 2.12 0.44 -14.83
C LEU A 152 2.48 0.33 -16.32
N MET A 153 3.74 0.07 -16.67
CA MET A 153 4.15 -0.16 -18.06
C MET A 153 3.47 -1.41 -18.63
N VAL A 154 3.46 -2.51 -17.88
CA VAL A 154 2.78 -3.75 -18.29
C VAL A 154 1.27 -3.50 -18.43
N SER A 155 0.67 -2.71 -17.54
CA SER A 155 -0.74 -2.32 -17.61
C SER A 155 -1.06 -1.50 -18.86
N LEU A 156 -0.22 -0.52 -19.20
CA LEU A 156 -0.39 0.30 -20.40
C LEU A 156 -0.31 -0.55 -21.68
N VAL A 157 0.70 -1.41 -21.77
CA VAL A 157 0.87 -2.33 -22.91
C VAL A 157 -0.30 -3.30 -23.01
N ALA A 158 -0.76 -3.87 -21.90
CA ALA A 158 -1.91 -4.76 -21.87
C ALA A 158 -3.20 -4.04 -22.30
N SER A 159 -3.42 -2.82 -21.81
CA SER A 159 -4.58 -2.00 -22.16
C SER A 159 -4.58 -1.63 -23.64
N ALA A 160 -3.43 -1.21 -24.19
CA ALA A 160 -3.27 -0.92 -25.60
C ALA A 160 -3.48 -2.16 -26.48
N ALA A 161 -2.94 -3.32 -26.08
CA ALA A 161 -3.13 -4.58 -26.78
C ALA A 161 -4.60 -5.02 -26.78
N LEU A 162 -5.29 -4.94 -25.64
CA LEU A 162 -6.73 -5.24 -25.55
C LEU A 162 -7.57 -4.31 -26.42
N ALA A 163 -7.25 -3.01 -26.44
CA ALA A 163 -7.95 -2.04 -27.28
C ALA A 163 -7.70 -2.30 -28.78
N ALA A 164 -6.47 -2.64 -29.17
CA ALA A 164 -6.13 -2.96 -30.55
C ALA A 164 -6.82 -4.24 -31.03
N LEU A 165 -6.78 -5.31 -30.23
CA LEU A 165 -7.49 -6.56 -30.50
C LEU A 165 -8.99 -6.33 -30.64
N GLY A 166 -9.56 -5.44 -29.82
CA GLY A 166 -10.98 -5.11 -29.93
C GLY A 166 -11.39 -4.43 -31.23
N LYS A 167 -10.52 -3.65 -31.86
CA LYS A 167 -10.83 -3.08 -33.19
C LYS A 167 -10.91 -4.15 -34.28
N TRP A 168 -10.15 -5.23 -34.17
CA TRP A 168 -10.10 -6.30 -35.19
C TRP A 168 -11.18 -7.37 -34.96
N TRP A 169 -11.54 -7.65 -33.71
CA TRP A 169 -12.50 -8.70 -33.36
C TRP A 169 -13.91 -8.22 -33.05
N SER A 170 -14.14 -6.95 -32.72
CA SER A 170 -15.47 -6.38 -32.50
C SER A 170 -16.45 -6.62 -33.68
N PRO A 171 -16.04 -6.51 -34.96
CA PRO A 171 -16.94 -6.78 -36.08
C PRO A 171 -17.32 -8.26 -36.26
N MET A 172 -16.52 -9.18 -35.70
CA MET A 172 -16.62 -10.62 -35.94
C MET A 172 -17.27 -11.37 -34.77
N PHE A 173 -17.13 -10.85 -33.54
CA PHE A 173 -17.68 -11.42 -32.32
C PHE A 173 -18.42 -10.34 -31.51
N GLY A 174 -19.76 -10.37 -31.53
CA GLY A 174 -20.61 -9.42 -30.79
C GLY A 174 -20.46 -9.46 -29.26
N ALA A 175 -19.78 -10.47 -28.70
CA ALA A 175 -19.50 -10.62 -27.27
C ALA A 175 -18.06 -10.23 -26.86
N TRP A 176 -17.29 -9.60 -27.77
CA TRP A 176 -15.92 -9.19 -27.46
C TRP A 176 -15.86 -8.19 -26.30
N GLU A 177 -16.83 -7.27 -26.20
CA GLU A 177 -16.85 -6.24 -25.15
C GLU A 177 -16.95 -6.84 -23.75
N THR A 178 -17.84 -7.81 -23.53
CA THR A 178 -17.97 -8.51 -22.24
C THR A 178 -16.72 -9.33 -21.90
N THR A 179 -16.15 -10.01 -22.90
CA THR A 179 -14.93 -10.80 -22.72
C THR A 179 -13.75 -9.91 -22.36
N ALA A 180 -13.59 -8.78 -23.05
CA ALA A 180 -12.54 -7.79 -22.78
C ALA A 180 -12.67 -7.18 -21.39
N GLN A 181 -13.90 -6.90 -20.91
CA GLN A 181 -14.13 -6.42 -19.55
C GLN A 181 -13.73 -7.45 -18.49
N VAL A 182 -14.08 -8.72 -18.67
CA VAL A 182 -13.69 -9.79 -17.74
C VAL A 182 -12.17 -9.97 -17.72
N VAL A 183 -11.52 -9.98 -18.89
CA VAL A 183 -10.06 -10.07 -18.99
C VAL A 183 -9.38 -8.89 -18.32
N ASN A 184 -9.87 -7.67 -18.55
CA ASN A 184 -9.36 -6.47 -17.91
C ASN A 184 -9.51 -6.54 -16.38
N PHE A 185 -10.69 -6.95 -15.88
CA PHE A 185 -10.92 -7.11 -14.44
C PHE A 185 -9.97 -8.14 -13.81
N VAL A 186 -9.81 -9.31 -14.42
CA VAL A 186 -8.90 -10.37 -13.94
C VAL A 186 -7.45 -9.87 -13.95
N PHE A 187 -7.05 -9.17 -15.01
CA PHE A 187 -5.71 -8.60 -15.13
C PHE A 187 -5.46 -7.52 -14.07
N SER A 188 -6.39 -6.57 -13.88
CA SER A 188 -6.29 -5.55 -12.83
C SER A 188 -6.25 -6.17 -11.44
N PHE A 189 -7.08 -7.19 -11.17
CA PHE A 189 -7.08 -7.91 -9.91
C PHE A 189 -5.74 -8.63 -9.65
N ALA A 190 -5.21 -9.32 -10.67
CA ALA A 190 -3.89 -9.94 -10.61
C ALA A 190 -2.82 -8.89 -10.35
N MET A 191 -2.92 -7.71 -10.95
CA MET A 191 -1.96 -6.64 -10.75
C MET A 191 -1.96 -6.10 -9.32
N VAL A 192 -3.12 -5.80 -8.78
CA VAL A 192 -3.27 -5.39 -7.37
C VAL A 192 -2.74 -6.48 -6.42
N THR A 193 -3.01 -7.75 -6.74
CA THR A 193 -2.49 -8.90 -5.96
C THR A 193 -0.96 -8.94 -5.99
N VAL A 194 -0.33 -8.75 -7.15
CA VAL A 194 1.14 -8.70 -7.28
C VAL A 194 1.71 -7.53 -6.49
N ILE A 195 1.08 -6.34 -6.54
CA ILE A 195 1.51 -5.16 -5.76
C ILE A 195 1.51 -5.46 -4.27
N PHE A 196 0.40 -5.98 -3.72
CA PHE A 196 0.34 -6.35 -2.31
C PHE A 196 1.34 -7.45 -1.97
N ALA A 197 1.53 -8.44 -2.84
CA ALA A 197 2.48 -9.52 -2.65
C ALA A 197 3.93 -8.98 -2.56
N MET A 198 4.32 -8.10 -3.47
CA MET A 198 5.63 -7.43 -3.43
C MET A 198 5.81 -6.65 -2.12
N ILE A 199 4.80 -5.88 -1.73
CA ILE A 199 4.84 -5.09 -0.50
C ILE A 199 5.02 -5.99 0.74
N TYR A 200 4.17 -7.01 0.91
CA TYR A 200 4.22 -7.93 2.05
C TYR A 200 5.47 -8.81 2.08
N LYS A 201 6.11 -9.03 0.93
CA LYS A 201 7.34 -9.82 0.84
C LYS A 201 8.60 -9.01 1.08
N ILE A 202 8.68 -7.81 0.49
CA ILE A 202 9.95 -7.07 0.34
C ILE A 202 10.16 -6.09 1.50
N MET A 203 9.09 -5.51 2.02
CA MET A 203 9.19 -4.40 2.98
C MET A 203 9.40 -4.81 4.43
N PRO A 204 8.74 -5.86 4.97
CA PRO A 204 9.04 -6.32 6.33
C PRO A 204 10.49 -6.80 6.44
N ARG A 205 11.13 -6.54 7.57
CA ARG A 205 12.45 -7.08 7.91
C ARG A 205 12.38 -8.56 8.28
N ALA A 206 11.18 -9.04 8.64
CA ALA A 206 10.93 -10.46 8.89
C ALA A 206 11.02 -11.28 7.60
N LYS A 207 11.53 -12.51 7.70
CA LYS A 207 11.59 -13.45 6.57
C LYS A 207 10.20 -14.06 6.34
N VAL A 208 9.44 -13.50 5.40
CA VAL A 208 8.14 -14.02 4.99
C VAL A 208 8.28 -14.98 3.81
N GLN A 209 7.59 -16.13 3.81
CA GLN A 209 7.59 -17.07 2.68
C GLN A 209 6.58 -16.68 1.58
N TRP A 210 6.94 -16.91 0.32
CA TRP A 210 6.10 -16.53 -0.83
C TRP A 210 4.73 -17.21 -0.83
N ARG A 211 4.66 -18.48 -0.40
CA ARG A 211 3.40 -19.23 -0.34
C ARG A 211 2.36 -18.58 0.58
N ASP A 212 2.80 -17.98 1.68
CA ASP A 212 1.90 -17.32 2.62
C ASP A 212 1.48 -15.94 2.09
N VAL A 213 2.42 -15.23 1.46
CA VAL A 213 2.21 -13.91 0.86
C VAL A 213 1.16 -13.94 -0.23
N TRP A 214 1.17 -14.93 -1.13
CA TRP A 214 0.21 -14.97 -2.24
C TRP A 214 -1.24 -15.10 -1.74
N VAL A 215 -1.47 -15.93 -0.73
CA VAL A 215 -2.81 -16.09 -0.14
C VAL A 215 -3.25 -14.79 0.54
N GLY A 216 -2.36 -14.20 1.34
CA GLY A 216 -2.59 -12.92 1.99
C GLY A 216 -2.90 -11.79 1.01
N ALA A 217 -2.04 -11.61 0.01
CA ALA A 217 -2.17 -10.58 -1.01
C ALA A 217 -3.43 -10.73 -1.87
N ALA A 218 -3.85 -11.96 -2.20
CA ALA A 218 -5.09 -12.20 -2.92
C ALA A 218 -6.32 -11.82 -2.09
N VAL A 219 -6.32 -12.16 -0.79
CA VAL A 219 -7.38 -11.75 0.14
C VAL A 219 -7.41 -10.23 0.31
N THR A 220 -6.24 -9.58 0.47
CA THR A 220 -6.14 -8.12 0.51
C THR A 220 -6.63 -7.49 -0.78
N ALA A 221 -6.24 -8.00 -1.95
CA ALA A 221 -6.69 -7.50 -3.25
C ALA A 221 -8.21 -7.62 -3.41
N LEU A 222 -8.81 -8.70 -2.90
CA LEU A 222 -10.26 -8.88 -2.89
C LEU A 222 -10.94 -7.86 -1.97
N LEU A 223 -10.46 -7.74 -0.73
CA LEU A 223 -10.98 -6.74 0.23
C LEU A 223 -10.81 -5.33 -0.32
N PHE A 224 -9.69 -5.03 -0.97
CA PHE A 224 -9.41 -3.74 -1.58
C PHE A 224 -10.32 -3.46 -2.78
N THR A 225 -10.58 -4.48 -3.62
CA THR A 225 -11.50 -4.36 -4.76
C THR A 225 -12.92 -4.07 -4.28
N VAL A 226 -13.40 -4.78 -3.26
CA VAL A 226 -14.70 -4.49 -2.65
C VAL A 226 -14.68 -3.11 -1.98
N GLY A 227 -13.60 -2.81 -1.27
CA GLY A 227 -13.43 -1.58 -0.52
C GLY A 227 -13.41 -0.33 -1.39
N LYS A 228 -12.76 -0.35 -2.55
CA LYS A 228 -12.77 0.79 -3.48
C LYS A 228 -14.18 1.15 -3.96
N HIS A 229 -15.05 0.16 -4.15
CA HIS A 229 -16.45 0.40 -4.50
C HIS A 229 -17.23 0.99 -3.33
N LEU A 230 -17.03 0.46 -2.10
CA LEU A 230 -17.68 0.98 -0.90
C LEU A 230 -17.28 2.42 -0.59
N ILE A 231 -15.98 2.73 -0.64
CA ILE A 231 -15.49 4.08 -0.35
C ILE A 231 -15.86 5.06 -1.47
N GLY A 232 -15.86 4.63 -2.72
CA GLY A 232 -16.33 5.43 -3.86
C GLY A 232 -17.81 5.80 -3.73
N LEU A 233 -18.65 4.84 -3.32
CA LEU A 233 -20.06 5.11 -3.00
C LEU A 233 -20.20 6.04 -1.79
N TYR A 234 -19.40 5.83 -0.75
CA TYR A 234 -19.43 6.67 0.45
C TYR A 234 -19.06 8.11 0.11
N ILE A 235 -17.90 8.36 -0.51
CA ILE A 235 -17.45 9.70 -0.88
C ILE A 235 -18.41 10.34 -1.90
N GLY A 236 -18.86 9.59 -2.91
CA GLY A 236 -19.74 10.12 -3.96
C GLY A 236 -21.15 10.47 -3.48
N LYS A 237 -21.67 9.78 -2.46
CA LYS A 237 -23.01 10.05 -1.89
C LYS A 237 -22.97 10.94 -0.65
N SER A 238 -21.83 11.06 0.02
CA SER A 238 -21.70 11.86 1.24
C SER A 238 -21.27 13.28 0.92
N SER A 239 -21.70 14.21 1.78
CA SER A 239 -21.24 15.58 1.81
C SER A 239 -19.81 15.72 2.37
N VAL A 240 -18.98 14.67 2.34
CA VAL A 240 -17.62 14.71 2.92
C VAL A 240 -16.78 15.78 2.24
N ALA A 241 -16.92 15.98 0.92
CA ALA A 241 -16.25 17.09 0.25
C ALA A 241 -16.87 18.45 0.61
N SER A 242 -18.21 18.54 0.70
CA SER A 242 -18.90 19.83 0.89
C SER A 242 -18.87 20.34 2.33
N GLY A 243 -18.80 19.45 3.34
CA GLY A 243 -18.70 19.83 4.76
C GLY A 243 -17.36 20.49 5.12
N TYR A 244 -16.32 20.27 4.31
CA TYR A 244 -14.98 20.84 4.51
C TYR A 244 -14.65 21.99 3.54
N GLY A 245 -15.61 22.40 2.69
CA GLY A 245 -15.45 23.53 1.77
C GLY A 245 -14.21 23.41 0.88
N ALA A 246 -13.36 24.44 0.87
CA ALA A 246 -12.14 24.48 0.06
C ALA A 246 -11.12 23.37 0.39
N ALA A 247 -11.17 22.80 1.60
CA ALA A 247 -10.30 21.70 2.03
C ALA A 247 -10.85 20.30 1.67
N GLY A 248 -12.02 20.22 1.03
CA GLY A 248 -12.70 18.95 0.74
C GLY A 248 -11.86 17.94 -0.03
N SER A 249 -11.03 18.39 -0.98
CA SER A 249 -10.15 17.51 -1.76
C SER A 249 -9.10 16.80 -0.89
N LEU A 250 -8.48 17.52 0.04
CA LEU A 250 -7.49 16.96 0.97
C LEU A 250 -8.14 15.93 1.91
N VAL A 251 -9.33 16.24 2.40
CA VAL A 251 -10.08 15.34 3.30
C VAL A 251 -10.51 14.07 2.58
N VAL A 252 -10.97 14.17 1.33
CA VAL A 252 -11.30 13.01 0.49
C VAL A 252 -10.09 12.09 0.33
N VAL A 253 -8.91 12.65 0.07
CA VAL A 253 -7.67 11.87 -0.02
C VAL A 253 -7.32 11.24 1.32
N LEU A 254 -7.37 11.98 2.43
CA LEU A 254 -7.09 11.45 3.77
C LEU A 254 -8.00 10.28 4.12
N VAL A 255 -9.31 10.42 3.91
CA VAL A 255 -10.29 9.37 4.18
C VAL A 255 -10.03 8.15 3.30
N TRP A 256 -9.77 8.36 2.01
CA TRP A 256 -9.48 7.25 1.10
C TRP A 256 -8.18 6.51 1.46
N VAL A 257 -7.11 7.25 1.74
CA VAL A 257 -5.81 6.66 2.11
C VAL A 257 -5.93 5.94 3.45
N TYR A 258 -6.58 6.54 4.44
CA TYR A 258 -6.82 5.91 5.74
C TYR A 258 -7.58 4.59 5.58
N TYR A 259 -8.68 4.61 4.84
CA TYR A 259 -9.48 3.41 4.57
C TYR A 259 -8.65 2.32 3.85
N SER A 260 -7.90 2.71 2.83
CA SER A 260 -7.01 1.82 2.09
C SER A 260 -5.92 1.23 2.97
N ALA A 261 -5.34 2.04 3.86
CA ALA A 261 -4.37 1.59 4.85
C ALA A 261 -4.97 0.57 5.82
N GLN A 262 -6.24 0.74 6.24
CA GLN A 262 -6.89 -0.26 7.10
C GLN A 262 -7.08 -1.60 6.42
N ILE A 263 -7.53 -1.61 5.16
CA ILE A 263 -7.62 -2.86 4.37
C ILE A 263 -6.25 -3.50 4.23
N PHE A 264 -5.24 -2.69 3.90
CA PHE A 264 -3.88 -3.14 3.75
C PHE A 264 -3.30 -3.78 5.04
N LEU A 265 -3.48 -3.13 6.19
CA LEU A 265 -2.99 -3.61 7.47
C LEU A 265 -3.76 -4.86 7.93
N LEU A 266 -5.08 -4.88 7.75
CA LEU A 266 -5.89 -6.06 8.04
C LEU A 266 -5.47 -7.26 7.17
N GLY A 267 -5.15 -7.02 5.90
CA GLY A 267 -4.61 -8.03 5.00
C GLY A 267 -3.23 -8.55 5.43
N ALA A 268 -2.36 -7.67 5.94
CA ALA A 268 -1.06 -8.05 6.46
C ALA A 268 -1.20 -8.93 7.71
N GLU A 269 -2.11 -8.57 8.61
CA GLU A 269 -2.48 -9.37 9.78
C GLU A 269 -3.06 -10.73 9.40
N PHE A 270 -3.96 -10.76 8.42
CA PHE A 270 -4.48 -12.01 7.87
C PHE A 270 -3.35 -12.89 7.34
N THR A 271 -2.39 -12.31 6.62
CA THR A 271 -1.21 -13.02 6.09
C THR A 271 -0.38 -13.62 7.23
N TRP A 272 -0.14 -12.85 8.28
CA TRP A 272 0.61 -13.29 9.46
C TRP A 272 -0.11 -14.41 10.22
N VAL A 273 -1.42 -14.27 10.48
CA VAL A 273 -2.25 -15.30 11.14
C VAL A 273 -2.33 -16.57 10.29
N TYR A 274 -2.48 -16.44 8.97
CA TYR A 274 -2.47 -17.56 8.03
C TYR A 274 -1.13 -18.30 8.08
N ALA A 275 -0.01 -17.57 8.02
CA ALA A 275 1.34 -18.12 8.10
C ALA A 275 1.57 -18.89 9.41
N ARG A 276 1.03 -18.42 10.53
CA ARG A 276 1.15 -19.05 11.86
C ARG A 276 0.22 -20.27 12.05
N THR A 277 -0.92 -20.29 11.37
CA THR A 277 -1.94 -21.34 11.59
C THR A 277 -1.80 -22.49 10.59
N TYR A 278 -1.58 -22.16 9.31
CA TYR A 278 -1.56 -23.12 8.20
C TYR A 278 -0.29 -23.05 7.36
N GLY A 279 0.39 -21.90 7.38
CA GLY A 279 1.53 -21.61 6.51
C GLY A 279 2.90 -21.94 7.12
N SER A 280 3.92 -21.21 6.67
CA SER A 280 5.33 -21.56 6.95
C SER A 280 5.80 -21.36 8.39
N MET A 281 5.00 -20.72 9.26
CA MET A 281 5.36 -20.47 10.66
C MET A 281 4.65 -21.39 11.65
N LYS A 282 3.93 -22.41 11.18
CA LYS A 282 3.20 -23.36 12.03
C LYS A 282 4.09 -24.05 13.06
N ASP A 283 5.29 -24.49 12.66
CA ASP A 283 6.18 -25.28 13.51
C ASP A 283 6.99 -24.43 14.51
N LYS A 284 7.11 -23.12 14.25
CA LYS A 284 7.74 -22.18 15.19
C LYS A 284 6.91 -21.92 16.44
N LYS A 285 5.64 -22.33 16.44
CA LYS A 285 4.71 -22.19 17.58
C LYS A 285 5.14 -23.07 18.76
N GLY A 286 5.77 -24.23 18.50
CA GLY A 286 6.23 -25.15 19.55
C GLY A 286 7.53 -24.74 20.24
N ALA A 287 8.37 -23.91 19.61
CA ALA A 287 9.67 -23.54 20.18
C ALA A 287 9.59 -22.41 21.22
N THR A 288 8.54 -21.58 21.20
CA THR A 288 8.39 -20.45 22.14
C THR A 288 7.64 -20.84 23.42
N GLU A 289 6.88 -21.93 23.42
CA GLU A 289 6.20 -22.45 24.63
C GLU A 289 7.13 -23.32 25.51
N LEU A 290 8.26 -23.80 24.98
CA LEU A 290 9.24 -24.64 25.70
C LEU A 290 10.37 -23.86 26.40
N ASN A 291 10.38 -22.53 26.32
CA ASN A 291 11.36 -21.71 27.03
C ASN A 291 10.65 -20.54 27.73
N PRO A 292 10.08 -20.75 28.93
CA PRO A 292 9.71 -19.62 29.77
C PRO A 292 11.01 -18.84 30.03
N SER A 293 11.06 -17.59 29.55
CA SER A 293 12.12 -16.65 29.92
C SER A 293 12.35 -16.72 31.44
N PRO A 294 13.60 -16.65 31.92
CA PRO A 294 13.87 -16.70 33.35
C PRO A 294 13.06 -15.58 34.01
N THR A 295 12.25 -15.95 34.99
CA THR A 295 11.60 -15.02 35.90
C THR A 295 12.63 -14.01 36.34
N ARG A 296 12.38 -12.75 36.02
CA ARG A 296 13.17 -11.64 36.55
C ARG A 296 12.72 -11.46 37.99
N ASP A 297 13.24 -12.33 38.87
CA ASP A 297 13.16 -12.15 40.31
C ASP A 297 13.98 -10.90 40.62
N VAL A 298 13.30 -9.76 40.64
CA VAL A 298 13.82 -8.52 41.21
C VAL A 298 13.75 -8.72 42.72
N PRO A 299 14.87 -8.75 43.46
CA PRO A 299 14.79 -8.71 44.91
C PRO A 299 14.17 -7.37 45.28
N LEU A 300 13.05 -7.40 46.00
CA LEU A 300 12.53 -6.23 46.69
C LEU A 300 13.64 -5.77 47.65
N ALA A 301 14.17 -4.57 47.41
CA ALA A 301 15.03 -3.91 48.37
C ALA A 301 14.24 -3.76 49.67
N GLN A 302 14.60 -4.54 50.67
CA GLN A 302 14.24 -4.30 52.06
C GLN A 302 14.88 -2.97 52.46
N ASN A 303 14.05 -1.95 52.64
CA ASN A 303 14.43 -0.79 53.43
C ASN A 303 14.35 -1.21 54.90
N ASP A 304 15.50 -1.56 55.46
CA ASP A 304 15.72 -1.55 56.91
C ASP A 304 16.43 -0.24 57.28
N ASN A 305 15.76 0.54 58.15
CA ASN A 305 16.21 1.68 58.95
C ASN A 305 16.62 2.99 58.25
#